data_AF-A0A1Y5H6R7-F1
#
_entry.id   AF-A0A1Y5H6R7-F1
#
_cell.length_a   1.000
_cell.length_b   1.000
_cell.length_c   1.000
_cell.angle_alpha   90.00
_cell.angle_beta   90.00
_cell.angle_gamma   90.00
#
_symmetry.space_group_name_H-M   'P 1'
#
loop_
_entity.id
_entity.type
_entity.pdbx_description
1 polymer ?
#
loop_
_entity_poly.entity_id
_entity_poly.type
_entity_poly.pdbx_seq_one_letter_code
_entity_poly.pdbx_strand_id
1 'polypeptide(L)' 'MKKIYQVNILLIVLLISSGCSSLGVEPWERDLLARKEMALNASPIDAALDDHIYFSKEASSGGRSFAGGGCGCN' A
#
# COMPACT_ATOMS: atom_id res chain seq x y z
N MET A 1 2.49 -38.72 28.49
CA MET A 1 1.12 -38.39 28.03
C MET A 1 0.88 -36.88 27.90
N LYS A 2 1.10 -36.04 28.93
CA LYS A 2 0.94 -34.56 28.83
C LYS A 2 1.69 -33.89 27.65
N LYS A 3 2.94 -34.29 27.36
CA LYS A 3 3.70 -33.77 26.22
C LYS A 3 3.06 -34.06 24.85
N ILE A 4 2.43 -35.23 24.69
CA ILE A 4 1.72 -35.60 23.46
C ILE A 4 0.50 -34.70 23.26
N TYR A 5 -0.26 -34.41 24.30
CA TYR A 5 -1.39 -33.46 24.21
C TYR A 5 -0.93 -32.04 23.89
N GLN A 6 0.20 -31.59 24.45
CA GLN A 6 0.75 -30.26 24.13
C GLN A 6 1.20 -30.14 22.67
N VAL A 7 1.83 -31.18 22.11
CA VAL A 7 2.24 -31.20 20.70
C VAL A 7 1.00 -31.21 19.77
N ASN A 8 -0.05 -31.95 20.13
CA ASN A 8 -1.29 -31.96 19.35
C ASN A 8 -1.99 -30.60 19.37
N ILE A 9 -2.04 -29.92 20.52
CA ILE A 9 -2.62 -28.57 20.62
C ILE A 9 -1.83 -27.57 19.75
N LEU A 10 -0.49 -27.63 19.80
CA LEU A 10 0.36 -26.75 18.99
C LEU A 10 0.11 -26.93 17.48
N LEU A 11 -0.03 -28.17 17.02
CA LEU A 11 -0.30 -28.48 15.63
C LEU A 11 -1.66 -27.96 15.16
N ILE A 12 -2.69 -28.06 16.00
CA ILE A 12 -4.02 -27.52 15.72
C ILE A 12 -3.99 -25.99 15.61
N VAL A 13 -3.26 -25.31 16.49
CA VAL A 13 -3.11 -23.84 16.46
C VAL A 13 -2.42 -23.38 15.17
N LEU A 14 -1.40 -24.09 14.71
CA LEU A 14 -0.73 -23.80 13.44
C LEU A 14 -1.66 -23.95 12.24
N LEU A 15 -2.51 -24.99 12.23
CA LEU A 15 -3.46 -25.24 11.15
C LEU A 15 -4.55 -24.17 11.04
N ILE A 16 -5.01 -23.60 12.16
CA ILE A 16 -6.02 -22.52 12.14
C ILE A 16 -5.42 -21.12 11.89
N SER A 17 -4.10 -20.98 11.99
CA SER A 17 -3.40 -19.70 11.74
C SER A 17 -3.16 -19.41 10.24
N SER A 18 -3.55 -20.33 9.35
CA SER A 18 -3.54 -20.07 7.91
C SER A 18 -4.54 -18.96 7.58
N GLY A 19 -4.04 -17.80 7.16
CA GLY A 19 -4.87 -16.69 6.74
C GLY A 19 -5.70 -17.00 5.49
N CYS A 20 -6.75 -16.21 5.30
CA CYS A 20 -7.69 -16.28 4.18
C CYS A 20 -7.09 -15.80 2.84
N SER A 21 -5.84 -16.15 2.51
CA SER A 21 -5.14 -15.63 1.33
C SER A 21 -5.75 -16.11 0.00
N SER A 22 -6.55 -17.17 0.00
CA SER A 22 -7.25 -17.68 -1.19
C SER A 22 -8.75 -17.34 -1.24
N LEU A 23 -9.26 -16.53 -0.31
CA LEU A 23 -10.67 -16.11 -0.27
C LEU A 23 -10.93 -14.85 -1.12
N GLY A 24 -9.92 -14.36 -1.83
CA GLY A 24 -10.01 -13.21 -2.71
C GLY A 24 -10.08 -13.60 -4.18
N VAL A 25 -10.44 -12.62 -5.01
CA VAL A 25 -10.36 -12.67 -6.47
C VAL A 25 -8.89 -12.60 -6.94
N GLU A 26 -8.63 -13.19 -8.10
CA GLU A 26 -7.31 -13.17 -8.74
C GLU A 26 -6.90 -11.71 -9.04
N PRO A 27 -5.60 -11.36 -9.02
CA PRO A 27 -5.15 -9.97 -9.20
C PRO A 27 -5.72 -9.27 -10.44
N TRP A 28 -5.89 -9.99 -11.55
CA TRP A 28 -6.47 -9.48 -12.80
C TRP A 28 -8.00 -9.33 -12.77
N GLU A 29 -8.70 -10.01 -11.86
CA GLU A 29 -10.14 -9.84 -11.67
C GLU A 29 -10.48 -8.52 -10.94
N ARG A 30 -9.48 -7.86 -10.34
CA ARG A 30 -9.65 -6.55 -9.69
C ARG A 30 -9.65 -5.36 -10.66
N ASP A 31 -9.37 -5.60 -11.94
CA ASP A 31 -9.22 -4.54 -12.96
C ASP A 31 -10.48 -3.67 -13.11
N LEU A 32 -11.67 -4.27 -12.89
CA LEU A 32 -12.96 -3.58 -13.00
C LEU A 32 -13.37 -2.76 -11.75
N LEU A 33 -12.65 -2.91 -10.63
CA LEU A 33 -13.01 -2.25 -9.36
C LEU A 33 -12.41 -0.84 -9.24
N ALA A 34 -11.34 -0.54 -9.99
CA ALA A 34 -10.69 0.77 -9.95
C ALA A 34 -11.24 1.67 -11.07
N ARG A 35 -12.42 2.26 -10.85
CA ARG A 35 -12.98 3.24 -11.80
C ARG A 35 -12.08 4.48 -11.85
N LYS A 36 -12.02 5.15 -13.00
CA LYS A 36 -11.28 6.41 -13.16
C LYS A 36 -11.70 7.48 -12.14
N GLU A 37 -12.99 7.49 -11.76
CA GLU A 37 -13.56 8.39 -10.74
C GLU A 37 -13.05 8.12 -9.32
N MET A 38 -12.52 6.92 -9.05
CA MET A 38 -11.98 6.52 -7.75
C MET A 38 -10.49 6.84 -7.62
N ALA A 39 -9.90 7.48 -8.63
CA ALA A 39 -8.53 7.98 -8.55
C ALA A 39 -8.41 8.93 -7.34
N LEU A 40 -7.38 8.73 -6.52
CA LEU A 40 -7.06 9.62 -5.39
C LEU A 40 -6.90 11.08 -5.82
N ASN A 41 -6.58 11.28 -7.09
CA ASN A 41 -6.50 12.57 -7.73
C ASN A 41 -7.49 12.64 -8.90
N ALA A 42 -8.56 13.42 -8.72
CA ALA A 42 -9.59 13.63 -9.72
C ALA A 42 -9.13 14.53 -10.90
N SER A 43 -8.10 15.36 -10.70
CA SER A 43 -7.54 16.24 -11.72
C SER A 43 -6.00 16.12 -11.77
N PRO A 44 -5.47 15.19 -12.59
CA PRO A 44 -4.04 14.94 -12.67
C PRO A 44 -3.24 16.15 -13.17
N ILE A 45 -3.83 17.00 -14.00
CA ILE A 45 -3.17 18.19 -14.54
C ILE A 45 -3.01 19.26 -13.46
N ASP A 46 -4.07 19.53 -12.71
CA ASP A 46 -4.03 20.55 -11.65
C ASP A 46 -3.06 20.14 -10.55
N ALA A 47 -3.09 18.87 -10.12
CA ALA A 47 -2.15 18.39 -9.11
C ALA A 47 -0.69 18.43 -9.59
N ALA A 48 -0.42 18.13 -10.86
CA ALA A 48 0.93 18.23 -11.42
C ALA A 48 1.42 19.69 -11.47
N LEU A 49 0.51 20.63 -11.79
CA LEU A 49 0.81 22.05 -11.75
C LEU A 49 1.10 22.52 -10.32
N ASP A 50 0.25 22.13 -9.36
CA ASP A 50 0.43 22.46 -7.95
C ASP A 50 1.75 21.89 -7.41
N ASP A 51 2.08 20.64 -7.74
CA ASP A 51 3.36 20.02 -7.38
C ASP A 51 4.55 20.77 -7.99
N HIS A 52 4.45 21.20 -9.25
CA HIS A 52 5.51 21.99 -9.89
C HIS A 52 5.70 23.35 -9.20
N ILE A 53 4.61 24.05 -8.87
CA ILE A 53 4.66 25.33 -8.14
C ILE A 53 5.24 25.13 -6.75
N TYR A 54 4.76 24.11 -6.03
CA TYR A 54 5.20 23.79 -4.66
C TYR A 54 6.69 23.44 -4.65
N PHE A 55 7.12 22.55 -5.53
CA PHE A 55 8.54 22.19 -5.66
C PHE A 55 9.39 23.40 -6.03
N SER A 56 8.94 24.26 -6.94
CA SER A 56 9.69 25.46 -7.32
C SER A 56 9.89 26.45 -6.17
N LYS A 57 8.97 26.46 -5.19
CA LYS A 57 9.02 27.38 -4.03
C LYS A 57 9.67 26.77 -2.81
N GLU A 58 9.48 25.48 -2.60
CA GLU A 58 9.74 24.77 -1.33
C GLU A 58 10.63 23.53 -1.54
N ALA A 59 11.35 23.44 -2.66
CA ALA A 59 12.27 22.35 -3.00
C ALA A 59 13.27 22.00 -1.89
N SER A 60 13.72 23.00 -1.13
CA SER A 60 14.67 22.84 -0.02
C SER A 60 14.08 22.17 1.22
N SER A 61 12.76 22.19 1.41
CA SER A 61 12.08 21.50 2.53
C SER A 61 11.67 20.06 2.20
N GLY A 62 11.86 19.63 0.95
CA GLY A 62 11.43 18.31 0.46
C GLY A 62 9.99 18.34 -0.08
N GLY A 63 9.76 17.63 -1.20
CA GLY A 63 8.44 17.51 -1.84
C GLY A 63 7.62 16.33 -1.35
N ARG A 64 6.41 16.17 -1.89
CA ARG A 64 5.44 15.09 -1.55
C ARG A 64 5.84 13.68 -2.05
N SER A 65 7.06 13.51 -2.55
CA SER A 65 7.57 12.26 -3.10
C SER A 65 8.33 11.44 -2.06
N PHE A 66 8.35 10.12 -2.26
CA PHE A 66 8.95 9.14 -1.34
C PHE A 66 10.48 9.25 -1.20
N ALA A 67 11.13 10.06 -2.04
CA ALA A 67 12.53 10.47 -1.92
C ALA A 67 12.60 11.94 -1.47
N GLY A 68 12.30 12.19 -0.21
CA GLY A 68 12.39 13.53 0.39
C GLY A 68 13.81 13.84 0.85
N GLY A 69 14.43 14.89 0.30
CA GLY A 69 15.72 15.39 0.76
C GLY A 69 16.14 16.75 0.19
N GLY A 70 15.70 17.83 0.83
CA GLY A 70 16.59 18.90 1.35
C GLY A 70 17.47 19.76 0.43
N CYS A 71 17.49 19.56 -0.89
CA CYS A 71 18.37 20.31 -1.80
C CYS A 71 17.72 20.72 -3.12
N GLY A 72 16.45 20.38 -3.36
CA GLY A 72 15.74 20.75 -4.59
C GLY A 72 16.19 20.03 -5.85
N CYS A 73 16.98 18.96 -5.75
CA CYS A 73 17.34 18.11 -6.89
C CYS A 73 16.37 16.92 -6.94
N ASN A 74 15.43 16.94 -7.90
CA ASN A 74 14.63 15.78 -8.33
C ASN A 74 15.09 15.39 -9.73
#